data_AF-A0A2G6ILY2-F1
#
_entry.id   AF-A0A2G6ILY2-F1
#
_cell.length_a   1.000
_cell.length_b   1.000
_cell.length_c   1.000
_cell.angle_alpha   90.00
_cell.angle_beta   90.00
_cell.angle_gamma   90.00
#
_symmetry.space_group_name_H-M   'P 1'
#
loop_
_entity.id
_entity.type
_entity.pdbx_description
1 polymer ?
#
loop_
_entity_poly.entity_id
_entity_poly.type
_entity_poly.pdbx_seq_one_letter_code
_entity_poly.pdbx_strand_id
1 'polypeptide(L)'
;MGGVIRARNATYMTIPLKAALKPDGTPRRVAREWRNTRVIRSKRGVLLIVQRRGRRDVPLYALKKQVRVRARLGLRKEMGKQQSVFFREIAKYIRGQLT
;
A
#
# COMPACT_ATOMS: atom_id res chain seq x y z
N MET A 1 -13.20 -6.66 -7.45
CA MET A 1 -12.63 -6.36 -8.79
C MET A 1 -11.11 -6.38 -8.71
N GLY A 2 -10.43 -6.76 -9.80
CA GLY A 2 -9.00 -6.46 -9.96
C GLY A 2 -8.83 -5.04 -10.51
N GLY A 3 -7.61 -4.53 -10.55
CA GLY A 3 -7.34 -3.19 -11.07
C GLY A 3 -5.87 -2.87 -11.19
N VAL A 4 -5.54 -1.74 -11.81
CA VAL A 4 -4.18 -1.21 -11.84
C VAL A 4 -4.14 0.02 -10.96
N ILE A 5 -3.27 -0.01 -9.96
CA ILE A 5 -2.96 1.16 -9.12
C ILE A 5 -1.76 1.84 -9.77
N ARG A 6 -1.87 3.15 -10.00
CA ARG A 6 -0.81 3.99 -10.57
C ARG A 6 -0.60 5.23 -9.71
N ALA A 7 0.61 5.77 -9.71
CA ALA A 7 0.87 7.06 -9.09
C ALA A 7 0.13 8.16 -9.88
N ARG A 8 -0.59 9.04 -9.18
CA ARG A 8 -1.34 10.15 -9.80
C ARG A 8 -0.52 11.44 -9.88
N ASN A 9 0.16 11.79 -8.78
CA ASN A 9 0.88 13.06 -8.62
C ASN A 9 2.40 12.85 -8.40
N ALA A 10 2.93 11.68 -8.73
CA ALA A 10 4.34 11.35 -8.54
C ALA A 10 4.82 10.37 -9.62
N THR A 11 6.13 10.34 -9.88
CA THR A 11 6.73 9.42 -10.87
C THR A 11 6.66 7.96 -10.44
N TYR A 12 6.74 7.69 -9.14
CA TYR A 12 6.77 6.34 -8.58
C TYR A 12 5.89 6.24 -7.34
N MET A 13 5.26 5.07 -7.19
CA MET A 13 4.71 4.61 -5.92
C MET A 13 5.80 3.92 -5.11
N THR A 14 5.78 4.15 -3.79
CA THR A 14 6.66 3.50 -2.83
C THR A 14 5.97 2.28 -2.22
N ILE A 15 6.37 1.09 -2.66
CA ILE A 15 5.81 -0.17 -2.15
C ILE A 15 6.69 -0.67 -1.00
N PRO A 16 6.19 -0.75 0.24
CA PRO A 16 6.98 -1.20 1.37
C PRO A 16 7.36 -2.68 1.23
N LEU A 17 8.59 -3.00 1.60
CA LEU A 17 9.12 -4.35 1.68
C LEU A 17 9.18 -4.81 3.14
N LYS A 18 9.44 -6.10 3.38
CA LYS A 18 9.39 -6.72 4.72
C LYS A 18 10.14 -5.94 5.80
N ALA A 19 11.30 -5.38 5.50
CA ALA A 19 12.09 -4.61 6.46
C ALA A 19 11.49 -3.24 6.83
N ALA A 20 10.61 -2.69 5.98
CA ALA A 20 9.86 -1.47 6.22
C ALA A 20 8.47 -1.71 6.83
N LEU A 21 8.07 -2.97 7.03
CA LEU A 21 6.76 -3.33 7.57
C LEU A 21 6.81 -3.65 9.07
N LYS A 22 5.71 -3.38 9.75
CA LYS A 22 5.37 -3.90 11.09
C LYS A 22 4.81 -5.34 10.95
N PRO A 23 4.67 -6.08 12.05
CA PRO A 23 4.06 -7.42 12.03
C PRO A 23 2.65 -7.46 11.44
N ASP A 24 1.87 -6.39 11.64
CA ASP A 24 0.50 -6.22 11.11
C ASP A 24 0.46 -5.89 9.59
N GLY A 25 1.61 -5.76 8.94
CA GLY A 25 1.72 -5.42 7.52
C GLY A 25 1.59 -3.94 7.21
N THR A 26 1.50 -3.05 8.21
CA THR A 26 1.54 -1.59 8.00
C THR A 26 2.98 -1.08 7.90
N PRO A 27 3.26 0.00 7.16
CA PRO A 27 4.60 0.60 7.15
C PRO A 27 5.03 1.10 8.53
N ARG A 28 6.30 0.87 8.88
CA ARG A 28 6.91 1.43 10.11
C ARG A 28 7.04 2.95 10.07
N ARG A 29 7.31 3.49 8.88
CA ARG A 29 7.58 4.90 8.56
C ARG A 29 7.16 5.16 7.11
N VAL A 30 7.00 6.42 6.70
CA VAL A 30 6.91 6.73 5.27
C VAL A 30 8.30 6.76 4.64
N ALA A 31 8.39 6.57 3.31
CA ALA A 31 9.67 6.44 2.63
C ALA A 31 10.65 7.61 2.89
N ARG A 32 10.13 8.84 2.99
CA ARG A 32 10.92 10.07 3.23
C ARG A 32 11.48 10.19 4.65
N GLU A 33 10.92 9.49 5.63
CA GLU A 33 11.34 9.56 7.03
C GLU A 33 12.56 8.67 7.34
N TRP A 34 12.94 7.79 6.42
CA TRP A 34 14.08 6.91 6.61
C TRP A 34 15.39 7.64 6.35
N ARG A 35 16.20 7.75 7.41
CA ARG A 35 17.56 8.31 7.33
C ARG A 35 18.55 7.31 6.73
N ASN A 36 19.64 7.84 6.17
CA ASN A 36 20.75 7.07 5.59
C ASN A 36 20.28 6.08 4.52
N THR A 37 19.38 6.54 3.66
CA THR A 37 18.86 5.77 2.54
C THR A 37 19.44 6.24 1.22
N ARG A 38 19.47 5.34 0.24
CA ARG A 38 19.83 5.63 -1.14
C ARG A 38 18.95 4.86 -2.10
N VAL A 39 18.82 5.37 -3.32
CA VAL A 39 18.15 4.65 -4.40
C VAL A 39 19.17 3.80 -5.14
N ILE A 40 18.89 2.52 -5.33
CA ILE A 40 19.69 1.62 -6.17
C ILE A 40 18.80 0.95 -7.22
N ARG A 41 19.43 0.47 -8.29
CA ARG A 41 18.78 -0.41 -9.26
C ARG A 41 19.13 -1.85 -8.93
N SER A 42 18.12 -2.70 -8.76
CA SER A 42 18.33 -4.14 -8.60
C SER A 42 18.81 -4.78 -9.91
N LYS A 43 19.36 -5.99 -9.83
CA LYS A 43 19.80 -6.78 -11.00
C LYS A 43 18.68 -6.98 -12.04
N ARG A 44 17.42 -6.94 -11.63
CA ARG A 44 16.23 -7.06 -12.50
C ARG A 44 15.67 -5.71 -12.96
N GLY A 45 16.45 -4.63 -12.81
CA GLY A 45 16.08 -3.29 -13.28
C GLY A 45 15.10 -2.51 -12.39
N VAL A 46 14.60 -3.10 -11.29
CA VAL A 46 13.68 -2.44 -10.35
C VAL A 46 14.43 -1.46 -9.46
N LEU A 47 13.92 -0.23 -9.32
CA LEU A 47 14.46 0.77 -8.41
C LEU A 47 14.03 0.47 -6.96
N LEU A 48 14.98 0.56 -6.03
CA LEU A 48 14.80 0.26 -4.62
C LEU A 48 15.31 1.41 -3.76
N ILE A 49 14.57 1.76 -2.71
CA ILE A 49 15.10 2.53 -1.58
C ILE A 49 15.72 1.52 -0.61
N VAL A 50 17.02 1.66 -0.34
CA VAL A 50 17.77 0.80 0.59
C VAL A 50 18.34 1.64 1.73
N GLN A 51 18.47 1.05 2.91
CA GLN A 51 19.18 1.61 4.05
C GLN A 51 20.46 0.83 4.29
N ARG A 52 21.58 1.53 4.46
CA ARG A 52 22.84 0.89 4.86
C ARG A 52 22.76 0.50 6.34
N ARG A 53 22.96 -0.78 6.66
CA ARG A 53 23.10 -1.29 8.03
C ARG A 53 24.43 -2.02 8.14
N GLY A 54 25.42 -1.37 8.75
CA GLY A 54 26.80 -1.85 8.75
C GLY A 54 27.32 -1.98 7.32
N ARG A 55 27.72 -3.20 6.92
CA ARG A 55 28.22 -3.51 5.57
C ARG A 55 27.13 -3.96 4.58
N ARG A 56 25.86 -4.03 4.99
CA ARG A 56 24.78 -4.57 4.15
C ARG A 56 23.76 -3.50 3.77
N ASP A 57 23.28 -3.55 2.53
CA ASP A 57 22.14 -2.77 2.09
C ASP A 57 20.84 -3.54 2.37
N VAL A 58 19.96 -2.95 3.18
CA VAL A 58 18.67 -3.52 3.52
C VAL A 58 17.59 -2.83 2.68
N PRO A 59 16.87 -3.56 1.81
CA PRO A 59 15.84 -2.98 0.97
C PRO A 59 14.57 -2.67 1.77
N LEU A 60 14.12 -1.41 1.67
CA LEU A 60 12.97 -0.89 2.40
C LEU A 60 11.75 -0.69 1.51
N TYR A 61 11.91 -0.10 0.32
CA TYR A 61 10.81 0.13 -0.62
C TYR A 61 11.20 -0.22 -2.04
N ALA A 62 10.24 -0.74 -2.81
CA ALA A 62 10.33 -0.83 -4.26
C ALA A 62 9.61 0.36 -4.91
N LEU A 63 10.28 1.03 -5.83
CA LEU A 63 9.72 2.13 -6.61
C LEU A 63 9.12 1.57 -7.90
N LYS A 64 7.80 1.69 -8.06
CA LYS A 64 7.09 1.24 -9.26
C LYS A 64 6.16 2.31 -9.77
N LYS A 65 6.08 2.45 -11.10
CA LYS A 65 5.11 3.35 -11.73
C LYS A 65 3.66 2.86 -11.56
N GLN A 66 3.47 1.54 -11.62
CA GLN A 66 2.18 0.88 -11.52
C GLN A 66 2.26 -0.50 -10.85
N VAL A 67 1.15 -0.93 -10.28
CA VAL A 67 0.96 -2.27 -9.70
C VAL A 67 -0.37 -2.85 -10.20
N ARG A 68 -0.32 -4.08 -10.71
CA ARG A 68 -1.52 -4.84 -11.08
C ARG A 68 -2.03 -5.60 -9.86
N VAL A 69 -3.21 -5.23 -9.37
CA VAL A 69 -3.94 -5.96 -8.35
C VAL A 69 -4.82 -6.99 -9.06
N ARG A 70 -4.50 -8.28 -8.85
CA ARG A 70 -5.31 -9.37 -9.40
C ARG A 70 -6.68 -9.40 -8.72
N ALA A 71 -7.72 -9.69 -9.48
CA ALA A 71 -9.03 -9.97 -8.91
C ALA A 71 -8.91 -11.18 -7.98
N ARG A 72 -9.34 -11.03 -6.73
CA ARG A 72 -9.46 -12.17 -5.81
C ARG A 72 -10.85 -12.78 -6.00
N LEU A 73 -10.92 -14.10 -6.21
CA LEU A 73 -12.17 -14.85 -6.19
C LEU A 73 -12.86 -14.65 -4.83
N GLY A 74 -14.18 -14.42 -4.82
CA GLY A 74 -14.96 -14.18 -3.59
C GLY A 74 -15.03 -12.72 -3.12
N LEU A 75 -14.09 -11.85 -3.50
CA LEU A 75 -14.07 -10.45 -3.03
C LEU A 75 -15.26 -9.64 -3.54
N ARG A 76 -15.80 -9.98 -4.71
CA ARG A 76 -17.04 -9.39 -5.25
C ARG A 76 -18.28 -9.80 -4.42
N LYS A 77 -18.30 -11.05 -3.92
CA LYS A 77 -19.40 -11.60 -3.13
C LYS A 77 -19.42 -10.98 -1.73
N GLU A 78 -18.25 -10.81 -1.12
CA GLU A 78 -18.11 -10.19 0.21
C GLU A 78 -18.31 -8.67 0.18
N MET A 79 -17.82 -7.97 -0.86
CA MET A 79 -18.11 -6.53 -1.03
C MET A 79 -19.61 -6.24 -1.21
N GLY A 80 -20.35 -7.10 -1.93
CA GLY A 80 -21.80 -6.96 -2.06
C GLY A 80 -22.54 -7.11 -0.73
N LYS A 81 -22.08 -8.00 0.15
CA LYS A 81 -22.62 -8.15 1.52
C LYS A 81 -22.24 -6.99 2.43
N GLN A 82 -21.02 -6.46 2.31
CA GLN A 82 -20.57 -5.35 3.15
C GLN A 82 -21.18 -4.00 2.74
N GLN A 83 -21.47 -3.79 1.45
CA GLN A 83 -22.15 -2.58 0.99
C GLN A 83 -23.53 -2.42 1.64
N SER A 84 -24.33 -3.48 1.73
CA SER A 84 -25.66 -3.39 2.35
C SER A 84 -25.59 -3.08 3.85
N VAL A 85 -24.61 -3.62 4.57
CA VAL A 85 -24.36 -3.30 5.98
C VAL A 85 -23.92 -1.85 6.13
N PHE A 86 -22.96 -1.39 5.33
CA PHE A 86 -22.46 -0.01 5.33
C PHE A 86 -23.56 1.02 5.05
N PHE A 87 -24.40 0.79 4.03
CA PHE A 87 -25.53 1.68 3.74
C PHE A 87 -26.60 1.65 4.84
N ARG A 88 -26.80 0.50 5.51
CA ARG A 88 -27.71 0.39 6.65
C ARG A 88 -27.19 1.16 7.86
N GLU A 89 -25.88 1.12 8.12
CA GLU A 89 -25.21 1.88 9.18
C GLU A 89 -25.32 3.40 8.93
N ILE A 90 -24.99 3.85 7.70
CA ILE A 90 -25.11 5.26 7.31
C ILE A 90 -26.56 5.73 7.39
N ALA A 91 -27.53 4.94 6.91
CA ALA A 91 -28.94 5.32 6.96
C ALA A 91 -29.52 5.37 8.38
N LYS A 92 -28.92 4.64 9.35
CA LYS A 92 -29.25 4.76 10.77
C LYS A 92 -28.63 6.03 11.38
N TYR A 93 -27.37 6.31 11.06
CA TYR A 93 -26.68 7.51 11.54
C TYR A 93 -27.36 8.80 11.06
N ILE A 94 -27.72 8.88 9.78
CA ILE A 94 -28.41 10.04 9.20
C ILE A 94 -29.80 10.24 9.82
N ARG A 95 -30.54 9.16 10.09
CA ARG A 95 -31.86 9.25 10.76
C ARG A 95 -31.77 9.63 12.23
N GLY A 96 -30.73 9.18 12.93
CA GLY A 96 -30.50 9.54 14.34
C GLY A 96 -30.02 10.97 14.56
N GLN A 97 -29.60 11.71 13.51
CA GLN A 97 -29.26 13.14 13.58
C GLN A 97 -30.44 14.08 13.23
N LEU A 98 -31.59 13.53 12.80
CA LEU A 98 -32.79 14.28 12.44
C LEU A 98 -33.92 14.13 13.47
N THR A 99 -33.61 13.56 14.64
CA THR A 99 -34.48 13.48 15.83
C THR A 99 -33.77 14.16 16.98
#